data_AF-A0A340YGX0-F1
#
_entry.id   AF-A0A340YGX0-F1
#
_cell.length_a   1.000
_cell.length_b   1.000
_cell.length_c   1.000
_cell.angle_alpha   90.00
_cell.angle_beta   90.00
_cell.angle_gamma   90.00
#
_symmetry.space_group_name_H-M   'P 1'
#
loop_
_entity.id
_entity.type
_entity.pdbx_description
1 polymer ?
#
loop_
_entity_poly.entity_id
_entity_poly.type
_entity_poly.pdbx_seq_one_letter_code
_entity_poly.pdbx_strand_id
1 'polypeptide(L)'
;MPAQEPGARFCLLLFLSLASSGLNAGPSLRSRSFFSSPENTGYYDIQAQDLGMWHVPKKRPLQHWRNSSLLRYRTNTSFFPNLGHNLFGLYQKYPVKYGSESCQTDNGPAIPLVYDFGDAEKTAPYYSPVGQREFVAGFVQFRVFNSERAANALCAGMRVTGCNTEHMSHEDTCGVSSQA
;
A
#
# COMPACT_ATOMS: atom_id res chain seq x y z
N MET A 1 -18.75 -25.64 -1.77
CA MET A 1 -17.76 -24.59 -2.05
C MET A 1 -18.50 -23.49 -2.80
N PRO A 2 -18.85 -22.34 -2.20
CA PRO A 2 -19.55 -21.31 -2.95
C PRO A 2 -18.55 -20.38 -3.62
N ALA A 3 -18.86 -20.11 -4.89
CA ALA A 3 -18.12 -19.31 -5.84
C ALA A 3 -17.91 -17.85 -5.38
N GLN A 4 -16.78 -17.29 -5.80
CA GLN A 4 -16.28 -15.95 -5.49
C GLN A 4 -16.86 -14.93 -6.49
N GLU A 5 -17.84 -14.14 -6.05
CA GLU A 5 -18.33 -12.93 -6.75
C GLU A 5 -17.24 -11.83 -6.79
N PRO A 6 -17.00 -11.17 -7.94
CA PRO A 6 -15.93 -10.19 -8.12
C PRO A 6 -16.43 -8.78 -7.74
N GLY A 7 -16.39 -8.46 -6.45
CA GLY A 7 -16.67 -7.11 -5.95
C GLY A 7 -15.95 -6.90 -4.63
N ALA A 8 -15.18 -5.82 -4.50
CA ALA A 8 -14.19 -5.59 -3.43
C ALA A 8 -14.73 -5.90 -2.01
N ARG A 9 -14.17 -6.95 -1.37
CA ARG A 9 -14.60 -7.45 -0.04
C ARG A 9 -13.82 -6.88 1.15
N PHE A 10 -12.82 -6.02 0.94
CA PHE A 10 -11.89 -5.56 2.00
C PHE A 10 -11.61 -4.05 1.94
N CYS A 11 -11.24 -3.45 3.07
CA CYS A 11 -10.78 -2.07 3.29
C CYS A 11 -9.29 -2.10 3.63
N LEU A 12 -8.54 -1.12 3.11
CA LEU A 12 -7.14 -0.93 3.42
C LEU A 12 -6.98 0.03 4.60
N LEU A 13 -6.24 -0.38 5.63
CA LEU A 13 -5.89 0.51 6.75
C LEU A 13 -4.40 0.80 6.74
N LEU A 14 -4.06 2.08 6.64
CA LEU A 14 -2.70 2.56 6.63
C LEU A 14 -2.25 2.92 8.05
N PHE A 15 -1.04 2.53 8.41
CA PHE A 15 -0.39 2.89 9.67
C PHE A 15 0.97 3.49 9.35
N LEU A 16 1.32 4.59 10.00
CA LEU A 16 2.65 5.20 9.87
C LEU A 16 3.43 4.97 11.17
N SER A 17 4.67 4.47 11.04
CA SER A 17 5.59 4.40 12.16
C SER A 17 6.28 5.76 12.34
N LEU A 18 6.11 6.38 13.50
CA LEU A 18 6.66 7.70 13.81
C LEU A 18 8.17 7.63 14.12
N ALA A 19 8.93 8.63 13.67
CA ALA A 19 10.28 8.84 14.19
C ALA A 19 10.20 9.38 15.63
N SER A 20 10.67 8.64 16.63
CA SER A 20 10.77 9.14 18.00
C SER A 20 11.99 10.05 18.12
N SER A 21 11.79 11.37 18.14
CA SER A 21 12.80 12.33 18.61
C SER A 21 12.60 12.59 20.11
N GLY A 22 13.40 11.94 20.96
CA GLY A 22 13.47 12.23 22.40
C GLY A 22 13.98 11.06 23.24
N LEU A 23 15.09 11.28 23.96
CA LEU A 23 15.71 10.32 24.91
C LEU A 23 14.69 9.81 25.95
N ASN A 24 14.82 8.53 26.31
CA ASN A 24 14.08 7.83 27.38
C ASN A 24 12.58 7.60 27.15
N ALA A 25 12.26 6.75 26.18
CA ALA A 25 11.07 5.89 26.28
C ALA A 25 11.36 4.57 25.57
N GLY A 26 11.08 3.44 26.24
CA GLY A 26 11.15 2.11 25.63
C GLY A 26 10.30 2.02 24.35
N PRO A 27 10.48 0.98 23.51
CA PRO A 27 9.90 0.90 22.17
C PRO A 27 8.37 0.80 22.25
N SER A 28 7.72 1.96 22.30
CA SER A 28 6.28 2.10 22.16
C SER A 28 6.02 2.44 20.70
N LEU A 29 5.66 1.42 19.90
CA LEU A 29 5.05 1.62 18.59
C LEU A 29 3.76 2.44 18.80
N ARG A 30 3.84 3.77 18.70
CA ARG A 30 2.67 4.64 18.58
C ARG A 30 2.15 4.54 17.14
N SER A 31 1.48 3.43 16.85
CA SER A 31 0.75 3.22 15.60
C SER A 31 -0.52 4.07 15.61
N ARG A 32 -0.55 5.17 14.84
CA ARG A 32 -1.81 5.89 14.57
C ARG A 32 -2.46 5.29 13.33
N SER A 33 -3.71 4.86 13.46
CA SER A 33 -4.53 4.38 12.35
C SER A 33 -4.89 5.56 11.44
N PHE A 34 -4.45 5.54 10.19
CA PHE A 34 -4.85 6.52 9.18
C PHE A 34 -5.89 5.90 8.26
N PHE A 35 -7.15 6.32 8.42
CA PHE A 35 -8.05 6.35 7.28
C PHE A 35 -7.59 7.44 6.35
N SER A 36 -7.47 7.14 5.06
CA SER A 36 -7.49 8.14 4.00
C SER A 36 -8.90 8.74 3.90
N SER A 37 -9.33 9.44 4.95
CA SER A 37 -10.31 10.52 4.83
C SER A 37 -9.51 11.81 4.68
N PRO A 38 -9.88 12.73 3.78
CA PRO A 38 -9.28 14.07 3.68
C PRO A 38 -9.20 14.81 5.01
N GLU A 39 -10.03 14.44 5.99
CA GLU A 39 -10.11 15.03 7.32
C GLU A 39 -8.95 14.63 8.27
N ASN A 40 -8.10 13.67 7.90
CA ASN A 40 -7.02 13.21 8.77
C ASN A 40 -5.68 13.90 8.44
N THR A 41 -5.43 15.06 9.09
CA THR A 41 -4.26 15.93 8.85
C THR A 41 -2.91 15.23 8.97
N GLY A 42 -2.81 14.17 9.77
CA GLY A 42 -1.54 13.44 9.91
C GLY A 42 -1.11 12.66 8.68
N TYR A 43 -1.94 12.53 7.63
CA TYR A 43 -1.51 11.98 6.35
C TYR A 43 -0.41 12.84 5.68
N TYR A 44 -0.45 14.17 5.91
CA TYR A 44 0.44 15.13 5.27
C TYR A 44 1.55 15.64 6.20
N ASP A 45 1.30 15.71 7.51
CA ASP A 45 2.18 16.39 8.47
C ASP A 45 3.15 15.43 9.20
N ILE A 46 2.80 14.14 9.27
CA ILE A 46 3.59 13.18 10.04
C ILE A 46 4.95 12.93 9.38
N GLN A 47 6.00 12.95 10.19
CA GLN A 47 7.33 12.46 9.84
C GLN A 47 7.42 10.96 10.18
N ALA A 48 7.21 10.12 9.17
CA ALA A 48 7.21 8.68 9.29
C ALA A 48 8.57 8.08 8.91
N GLN A 49 8.84 6.88 9.43
CA GLN A 49 9.96 6.03 9.01
C GLN A 49 9.48 4.93 8.06
N ASP A 50 8.38 4.28 8.44
CA ASP A 50 7.88 3.07 7.80
C ASP A 50 6.36 3.09 7.63
N LEU A 51 5.88 2.25 6.73
CA LEU A 51 4.48 2.08 6.37
C LEU A 51 3.97 0.72 6.85
N GLY A 52 2.79 0.69 7.46
CA GLY A 52 2.02 -0.51 7.80
C GLY A 52 0.68 -0.52 7.09
N MET A 53 0.20 -1.72 6.73
CA MET A 53 -1.02 -1.90 5.96
C MET A 53 -1.78 -3.14 6.39
N TRP A 54 -3.07 -3.00 6.66
CA TRP A 54 -3.98 -4.12 6.94
C TRP A 54 -5.08 -4.22 5.90
N HIS A 55 -5.40 -5.45 5.50
CA HIS A 55 -6.52 -5.78 4.61
C HIS A 55 -7.68 -6.30 5.46
N VAL A 56 -8.73 -5.50 5.65
CA VAL A 56 -9.81 -5.81 6.60
C VAL A 56 -11.14 -5.99 5.88
N PRO A 57 -11.92 -7.05 6.13
CA PRO A 57 -13.22 -7.22 5.51
C PRO A 57 -14.15 -6.02 5.72
N LYS A 58 -14.93 -5.66 4.69
CA LYS A 58 -15.92 -4.59 4.79
C LYS A 58 -16.93 -4.88 5.92
N LYS A 59 -17.49 -3.81 6.51
CA LYS A 59 -18.51 -3.85 7.59
C LYS A 59 -18.04 -4.45 8.93
N ARG A 60 -16.72 -4.59 9.16
CA ARG A 60 -16.19 -4.95 10.47
C ARG A 60 -16.13 -3.71 11.38
N PRO A 61 -16.49 -3.79 12.67
CA PRO A 61 -16.27 -2.69 13.61
C PRO A 61 -14.78 -2.57 13.98
N LEU A 62 -14.33 -1.35 14.27
CA LEU A 62 -12.94 -0.98 14.60
C LEU A 62 -12.24 -1.96 15.55
N GLN A 63 -12.91 -2.36 16.63
CA GLN A 63 -12.37 -3.24 17.67
C GLN A 63 -11.98 -4.64 17.16
N HIS A 64 -12.56 -5.08 16.03
CA HIS A 64 -12.30 -6.40 15.46
C HIS A 64 -11.34 -6.38 14.29
N TRP A 65 -10.85 -5.22 13.85
CA TRP A 65 -10.05 -5.14 12.64
C TRP A 65 -8.74 -5.92 12.72
N ARG A 66 -8.02 -5.82 13.83
CA ARG A 66 -6.77 -6.57 14.00
C ARG A 66 -6.96 -8.09 13.85
N ASN A 67 -8.06 -8.61 14.42
CA ASN A 67 -8.34 -10.04 14.46
C ASN A 67 -9.05 -10.56 13.21
N SER A 68 -9.74 -9.68 12.48
CA SER A 68 -10.45 -10.02 11.24
C SER A 68 -9.68 -9.68 9.98
N SER A 69 -8.47 -9.10 10.11
CA SER A 69 -7.60 -8.80 8.98
C SER A 69 -7.22 -10.08 8.23
N LEU A 70 -7.24 -10.02 6.91
CA LEU A 70 -6.73 -11.09 6.05
C LEU A 70 -5.21 -11.07 5.95
N LEU A 71 -4.66 -9.88 5.81
CA LEU A 71 -3.23 -9.62 5.71
C LEU A 71 -2.89 -8.42 6.59
N ARG A 72 -1.76 -8.52 7.30
CA ARG A 72 -1.17 -7.40 8.04
C ARG A 72 0.32 -7.42 7.79
N TYR A 73 0.84 -6.34 7.25
CA TYR A 73 2.26 -6.23 6.94
C TYR A 73 2.74 -4.80 7.07
N ARG A 74 4.05 -4.65 7.11
CA ARG A 74 4.73 -3.36 7.27
C ARG A 74 6.10 -3.37 6.64
N THR A 75 6.64 -2.21 6.32
CA THR A 75 8.06 -2.04 6.01
C THR A 75 8.86 -1.95 7.31
N ASN A 76 10.17 -2.19 7.22
CA ASN A 76 11.09 -2.08 8.35
C ASN A 76 12.45 -1.50 7.93
N THR A 77 12.49 -0.80 6.81
CA THR A 77 13.72 -0.27 6.20
C THR A 77 13.89 1.22 6.45
N SER A 78 12.93 1.87 7.14
CA SER A 78 12.92 3.31 7.38
C SER A 78 13.09 4.11 6.09
N PHE A 79 12.26 3.80 5.08
CA PHE A 79 12.41 4.34 3.73
C PHE A 79 11.92 5.79 3.58
N PHE A 80 10.94 6.21 4.38
CA PHE A 80 10.30 7.53 4.24
C PHE A 80 11.27 8.72 4.37
N PRO A 81 12.24 8.75 5.30
CA PRO A 81 13.21 9.86 5.40
C PRO A 81 13.93 10.19 4.10
N ASN A 82 14.21 9.20 3.25
CA ASN A 82 14.87 9.40 1.95
C ASN A 82 13.88 9.73 0.81
N LEU A 83 12.59 9.62 1.09
CA LEU A 83 11.49 9.71 0.12
C LEU A 83 10.43 10.75 0.53
N GLY A 84 10.83 11.79 1.26
CA GLY A 84 9.96 12.93 1.59
C GLY A 84 9.17 12.78 2.90
N HIS A 85 9.62 11.89 3.78
CA HIS A 85 9.14 11.68 5.16
C HIS A 85 7.72 11.15 5.33
N ASN A 86 6.87 11.19 4.31
CA ASN A 86 5.54 10.60 4.29
C ASN A 86 5.07 10.33 2.85
N LEU A 87 3.84 9.81 2.70
CA LEU A 87 3.27 9.52 1.38
C LEU A 87 3.07 10.78 0.53
N PHE A 88 2.75 11.92 1.15
CA PHE A 88 2.60 13.17 0.42
C PHE A 88 3.94 13.62 -0.19
N GLY A 89 5.02 13.65 0.60
CA GLY A 89 6.35 13.93 0.09
C GLY A 89 6.81 12.91 -0.96
N LEU A 90 6.44 11.64 -0.79
CA LEU A 90 6.70 10.60 -1.79
C LEU A 90 6.03 10.93 -3.13
N TYR A 91 4.75 11.30 -3.13
CA TYR A 91 4.04 11.64 -4.37
C TYR A 91 4.38 13.02 -4.95
N GLN A 92 4.97 13.92 -4.15
CA GLN A 92 5.63 15.11 -4.71
C GLN A 92 6.86 14.72 -5.53
N LYS A 93 7.64 13.74 -5.07
CA LYS A 93 8.82 13.22 -5.78
C LYS A 93 8.45 12.30 -6.94
N TYR A 94 7.37 11.54 -6.80
CA TYR A 94 6.84 10.62 -7.81
C TYR A 94 5.37 10.98 -8.13
N PRO A 95 5.14 11.98 -8.99
CA PRO A 95 3.79 12.43 -9.31
C PRO A 95 2.95 11.32 -9.95
N VAL A 96 1.71 11.17 -9.48
CA VAL A 96 0.71 10.27 -10.08
C VAL A 96 -0.02 11.04 -11.18
N LYS A 97 0.52 11.00 -12.40
CA LYS A 97 -0.01 11.73 -13.56
C LYS A 97 -0.05 10.84 -14.80
N TYR A 98 -1.15 10.93 -15.54
CA TYR A 98 -1.32 10.22 -16.80
C TYR A 98 -0.31 10.68 -17.87
N GLY A 99 0.16 9.75 -18.71
CA GLY A 99 0.84 10.05 -19.98
C GLY A 99 2.26 10.60 -19.89
N SER A 100 2.81 10.77 -18.68
CA SER A 100 4.10 11.42 -18.49
C SER A 100 5.30 10.47 -18.63
N GLU A 101 5.08 9.17 -18.45
CA GLU A 101 6.16 8.19 -18.26
C GLU A 101 5.74 6.78 -18.75
N SER A 102 6.67 5.82 -18.74
CA SER A 102 6.48 4.48 -19.30
C SER A 102 6.51 3.36 -18.25
N CYS A 103 5.82 2.28 -18.59
CA CYS A 103 5.78 1.05 -17.79
C CYS A 103 7.20 0.51 -17.54
N GLN A 104 7.42 -0.01 -16.32
CA GLN A 104 8.67 -0.59 -15.80
C GLN A 104 9.80 0.41 -15.60
N THR A 105 10.16 1.19 -16.63
CA THR A 105 11.31 2.11 -16.60
C THR A 105 11.15 3.20 -15.56
N ASP A 106 9.93 3.70 -15.41
CA ASP A 106 9.64 4.85 -14.58
C ASP A 106 8.77 4.50 -13.37
N ASN A 107 8.62 3.21 -13.07
CA ASN A 107 7.94 2.82 -11.85
C ASN A 107 8.67 3.36 -10.62
N GLY A 108 7.90 3.79 -9.62
CA GLY A 108 8.43 4.24 -8.35
C GLY A 108 8.97 3.09 -7.49
N PRO A 109 9.43 3.43 -6.27
CA PRO A 109 10.16 2.49 -5.43
C PRO A 109 9.30 1.31 -5.01
N ALA A 110 9.90 0.11 -5.02
CA ALA A 110 9.33 -1.11 -4.44
C ALA A 110 10.07 -1.44 -3.14
N ILE A 111 9.35 -1.43 -2.02
CA ILE A 111 9.90 -1.62 -0.67
C ILE A 111 9.49 -3.01 -0.17
N PRO A 112 10.42 -3.82 0.38
CA PRO A 112 10.08 -5.14 0.90
C PRO A 112 9.19 -5.05 2.15
N LEU A 113 8.36 -6.06 2.35
CA LEU A 113 7.42 -6.17 3.46
C LEU A 113 7.83 -7.24 4.47
N VAL A 114 7.49 -6.98 5.72
CA VAL A 114 7.46 -7.96 6.82
C VAL A 114 6.00 -8.18 7.19
N TYR A 115 5.56 -9.44 7.20
CA TYR A 115 4.18 -9.80 7.55
C TYR A 115 4.04 -10.03 9.05
N ASP A 116 3.09 -9.33 9.66
CA ASP A 116 2.64 -9.60 11.03
C ASP A 116 1.47 -10.61 11.04
N PHE A 117 0.78 -10.79 9.91
CA PHE A 117 -0.25 -11.82 9.69
C PHE A 117 -0.41 -12.09 8.19
N GLY A 118 -0.47 -13.37 7.82
CA GLY A 118 -0.38 -13.81 6.44
C GLY A 118 1.06 -13.92 5.97
N ASP A 119 1.26 -14.04 4.66
CA ASP A 119 2.56 -14.18 4.01
C ASP A 119 2.43 -13.83 2.52
N ALA A 120 3.56 -13.83 1.80
CA ALA A 120 3.59 -13.53 0.36
C ALA A 120 2.79 -14.56 -0.47
N GLU A 121 2.82 -15.84 -0.08
CA GLU A 121 2.09 -16.91 -0.77
C GLU A 121 0.58 -16.78 -0.61
N LYS A 122 0.10 -16.28 0.54
CA LYS A 122 -1.30 -15.95 0.79
C LYS A 122 -1.71 -14.65 0.14
N THR A 123 -0.78 -13.75 -0.13
CA THR A 123 -1.08 -12.46 -0.76
C THR A 123 -1.47 -12.65 -2.22
N ALA A 124 -0.72 -13.45 -2.98
CA ALA A 124 -0.94 -13.63 -4.42
C ALA A 124 -2.35 -14.16 -4.81
N PRO A 125 -2.94 -15.16 -4.12
CA PRO A 125 -4.27 -15.68 -4.39
C PRO A 125 -5.42 -14.69 -4.21
N TYR A 126 -5.21 -13.57 -3.51
CA TYR A 126 -6.22 -12.50 -3.43
C TYR A 126 -6.33 -11.68 -4.72
N TYR A 127 -5.39 -11.85 -5.65
CA TYR A 127 -5.36 -11.19 -6.96
C TYR A 127 -5.70 -12.17 -8.09
N SER A 128 -6.04 -11.61 -9.25
CA SER A 128 -6.35 -12.39 -10.46
C SER A 128 -5.24 -13.39 -10.82
N PRO A 129 -5.56 -14.64 -11.19
CA PRO A 129 -4.58 -15.62 -11.65
C PRO A 129 -3.72 -15.17 -12.83
N VAL A 130 -4.27 -14.28 -13.69
CA VAL A 130 -3.51 -13.69 -14.80
C VAL A 130 -2.50 -12.68 -14.25
N GLY A 131 -2.94 -11.80 -13.34
CA GLY A 131 -2.08 -10.84 -12.67
C GLY A 131 -0.93 -11.49 -11.91
N GLN A 132 -1.14 -12.65 -11.29
CA GLN A 132 -0.10 -13.39 -10.54
C GLN A 132 1.15 -13.72 -11.36
N ARG A 133 1.08 -13.72 -12.70
CA ARG A 133 2.24 -13.93 -13.58
C ARG A 133 3.05 -12.65 -13.81
N GLU A 134 2.50 -11.50 -13.47
CA GLU A 134 3.02 -10.16 -13.74
C GLU A 134 3.34 -9.38 -12.47
N PHE A 135 3.49 -10.07 -11.34
CA PHE A 135 4.00 -9.48 -10.12
C PHE A 135 4.73 -10.48 -9.23
N VAL A 136 5.46 -9.94 -8.25
CA VAL A 136 6.03 -10.70 -7.14
C VAL A 136 5.47 -10.18 -5.83
N ALA A 137 4.85 -11.05 -5.03
CA ALA A 137 4.29 -10.69 -3.73
C ALA A 137 5.40 -10.36 -2.70
N GLY A 138 5.02 -9.70 -1.59
CA GLY A 138 5.94 -9.39 -0.48
C GLY A 138 6.62 -8.02 -0.58
N PHE A 139 6.06 -7.12 -1.38
CA PHE A 139 6.54 -5.74 -1.53
C PHE A 139 5.38 -4.76 -1.40
N VAL A 140 5.67 -3.49 -1.15
CA VAL A 140 4.76 -2.40 -1.46
C VAL A 140 5.44 -1.54 -2.50
N GLN A 141 4.76 -1.28 -3.61
CA GLN A 141 5.30 -0.45 -4.67
C GLN A 141 4.48 0.83 -4.81
N PHE A 142 5.15 1.93 -5.06
CA PHE A 142 4.50 3.23 -5.25
C PHE A 142 4.65 3.67 -6.69
N ARG A 143 3.62 4.34 -7.22
CA ARG A 143 3.56 4.99 -8.52
C ARG A 143 4.03 4.03 -9.64
N VAL A 144 3.14 3.21 -10.15
CA VAL A 144 3.41 2.30 -11.28
C VAL A 144 2.64 2.75 -12.52
N PHE A 145 3.21 2.51 -13.70
CA PHE A 145 2.56 2.79 -14.97
C PHE A 145 2.12 1.53 -15.69
N ASN A 146 0.98 1.61 -16.35
CA ASN A 146 0.49 0.55 -17.22
C ASN A 146 0.87 0.77 -18.69
N SER A 147 0.44 -0.14 -19.58
CA SER A 147 0.69 -0.06 -21.03
C SER A 147 0.14 1.22 -21.68
N GLU A 148 -0.98 1.75 -21.18
CA GLU A 148 -1.62 2.99 -21.66
C GLU A 148 -1.05 4.25 -21.00
N ARG A 149 0.06 4.13 -20.25
CA ARG A 149 0.70 5.21 -19.49
C ARG A 149 -0.21 5.81 -18.41
N ALA A 150 -1.19 5.05 -17.92
CA ALA A 150 -1.96 5.39 -16.74
C ALA A 150 -1.13 5.13 -15.48
N ALA A 151 -1.23 6.05 -14.52
CA ALA A 151 -0.48 5.99 -13.26
C ALA A 151 -1.35 5.43 -12.14
N ASN A 152 -0.89 4.36 -11.52
CA ASN A 152 -1.46 3.71 -10.35
C ASN A 152 -0.62 4.10 -9.12
N ALA A 153 -1.24 4.73 -8.12
CA ALA A 153 -0.50 5.37 -7.03
C ALA A 153 0.22 4.39 -6.10
N LEU A 154 -0.40 3.26 -5.78
CA LEU A 154 0.09 2.29 -4.81
C LEU A 154 -0.01 0.89 -5.41
N CYS A 155 0.74 -0.09 -4.92
CA CYS A 155 0.47 -1.50 -5.14
C CYS A 155 0.79 -2.25 -3.85
N ALA A 156 -0.26 -2.77 -3.23
CA ALA A 156 -0.27 -3.22 -1.85
C ALA A 156 0.05 -4.71 -1.72
N GLY A 157 1.27 -5.08 -1.31
CA GLY A 157 1.61 -6.50 -1.08
C GLY A 157 2.30 -7.16 -2.27
N MET A 158 2.64 -6.39 -3.30
CA MET A 158 3.32 -6.83 -4.51
C MET A 158 4.20 -5.74 -5.13
N ARG A 159 5.17 -6.18 -5.94
CA ARG A 159 5.85 -5.37 -6.94
C ARG A 159 5.48 -5.87 -8.33
N VAL A 160 5.16 -4.97 -9.24
CA VAL A 160 4.77 -5.33 -10.61
C VAL A 160 6.00 -5.70 -11.42
N THR A 161 5.87 -6.74 -12.25
CA THR A 161 6.86 -7.16 -13.24
C THR A 161 6.31 -7.12 -14.66
N GLY A 162 5.00 -6.87 -14.84
CA GLY A 162 4.38 -6.60 -16.13
C GLY A 162 3.81 -5.18 -16.23
N CYS A 163 3.04 -4.95 -17.30
CA CYS A 163 2.44 -3.64 -17.59
C CYS A 163 0.92 -3.61 -17.42
N ASN A 164 0.27 -4.74 -17.16
CA ASN A 164 -1.18 -4.77 -16.98
C ASN A 164 -1.55 -4.48 -15.51
N THR A 165 -1.06 -3.36 -14.97
CA THR A 165 -1.17 -3.06 -13.54
C THR A 165 -2.61 -2.82 -13.07
N GLU A 166 -3.52 -2.52 -14.00
CA GLU A 166 -4.97 -2.42 -13.79
C GLU A 166 -5.65 -3.75 -13.48
N HIS A 167 -5.05 -4.89 -13.86
CA HIS A 167 -5.59 -6.21 -13.53
C HIS A 167 -5.16 -6.72 -12.16
N MET A 168 -4.24 -5.99 -11.51
CA MET A 168 -3.84 -6.21 -10.13
C MET A 168 -4.58 -5.28 -9.15
N SER A 169 -5.48 -4.42 -9.65
CA SER A 169 -6.44 -3.69 -8.84
C SER A 169 -7.73 -4.51 -8.65
N HIS A 170 -7.86 -5.16 -7.49
CA HIS A 170 -9.15 -5.01 -6.80
C HIS A 170 -9.24 -3.53 -6.40
N GLU A 171 -10.41 -2.94 -6.63
CA GLU A 171 -10.80 -1.52 -6.68
C GLU A 171 -10.33 -0.58 -5.56
N ASP A 172 -9.40 -0.95 -4.67
CA ASP A 172 -8.90 -0.09 -3.59
C ASP A 172 -7.40 -0.26 -3.24
N THR A 173 -6.56 -0.92 -4.05
CA THR A 173 -5.12 -1.03 -3.69
C THR A 173 -4.04 -0.91 -4.78
N CYS A 174 -4.38 -0.92 -6.08
CA CYS A 174 -3.56 -0.20 -7.07
C CYS A 174 -4.21 1.05 -7.70
N GLY A 175 -5.44 1.39 -7.31
CA GLY A 175 -6.24 2.41 -7.99
C GLY A 175 -6.59 3.64 -7.17
N VAL A 176 -5.67 4.25 -6.42
CA VAL A 176 -5.87 5.68 -6.08
C VAL A 176 -5.47 6.48 -7.33
N SER A 177 -6.38 6.52 -8.31
CA SER A 177 -6.32 7.53 -9.34
C SER A 177 -6.61 8.85 -8.63
N SER A 178 -5.57 9.65 -8.36
CA SER A 178 -5.78 11.07 -8.11
C SER A 178 -6.23 11.69 -9.43
N GLN A 179 -7.51 11.55 -9.75
CA GLN A 179 -8.14 12.48 -10.67
C GLN A 179 -8.09 13.84 -9.97
N ALA A 180 -7.30 14.74 -10.57
CA ALA A 180 -7.48 16.17 -10.39
C ALA A 180 -8.86 16.59 -10.94
#